data_AF-A0A4V6A3F6-F1
#
_entry.id   AF-A0A4V6A3F6-F1
#
_cell.length_a   1.000
_cell.length_b   1.000
_cell.length_c   1.000
_cell.angle_alpha   90.00
_cell.angle_beta   90.00
_cell.angle_gamma   90.00
#
_symmetry.space_group_name_H-M   'P 1'
#
loop_
_entity.id
_entity.type
_entity.pdbx_description
1 polymer ?
#
loop_
_entity_poly.entity_id
_entity_poly.type
_entity_poly.pdbx_seq_one_letter_code
_entity_poly.pdbx_strand_id
1 'polypeptide(L)' 'MNAVFDEYLGLHDDDLALTVWEIGSTCRGFVDMENKLRESSVGVFGFPDELVFDMWGIVQDFKKKLEVEGRQIEPSGGF' A
#
# COMPACT_ATOMS: atom_id res chain seq x y z
N MET A 1 5.51 -3.16 3.16
CA MET A 1 6.06 -2.53 1.96
C MET A 1 7.51 -2.95 1.74
N ASN A 2 8.46 -2.65 2.65
CA ASN A 2 9.87 -3.06 2.50
C ASN A 2 10.11 -4.54 2.15
N ALA A 3 9.29 -5.48 2.65
CA ALA A 3 9.44 -6.90 2.29
C ALA A 3 9.36 -7.14 0.77
N VAL A 4 8.47 -6.43 0.06
CA VAL A 4 8.35 -6.57 -1.40
C VAL A 4 9.49 -5.87 -2.14
N PHE A 5 10.06 -4.81 -1.56
CA PHE A 5 11.24 -4.14 -2.14
C PHE A 5 12.50 -4.96 -1.96
N ASP A 6 12.65 -5.65 -0.82
CA ASP A 6 13.78 -6.53 -0.58
C ASP A 6 13.73 -7.73 -1.55
N GLU A 7 12.55 -8.29 -1.80
CA GLU A 7 12.37 -9.40 -2.73
C GLU A 7 12.62 -9.00 -4.20
N TYR A 8 12.14 -7.83 -4.63
CA TYR A 8 12.22 -7.41 -6.04
C TYR A 8 13.47 -6.59 -6.37
N LEU A 9 13.92 -5.74 -5.45
CA LEU A 9 14.98 -4.75 -5.67
C LEU A 9 16.22 -5.04 -4.81
N GLY A 10 16.15 -5.93 -3.82
CA GLY A 10 17.25 -6.22 -2.90
C GLY A 10 17.61 -5.03 -2.00
N LEU A 11 16.65 -4.16 -1.71
CA LEU A 11 16.86 -2.98 -0.88
C LEU A 11 15.76 -2.81 0.16
N HIS A 12 16.16 -2.22 1.28
CA HIS A 12 15.28 -1.81 2.36
C HIS A 12 15.43 -0.31 2.55
N ASP A 13 14.37 0.43 2.25
CA ASP A 13 14.36 1.89 2.30
C ASP A 13 13.01 2.34 2.88
N ASP A 14 13.04 2.75 4.15
CA ASP A 14 11.84 3.14 4.89
C ASP A 14 11.18 4.40 4.31
N ASP A 15 11.97 5.35 3.79
CA ASP A 15 11.45 6.59 3.20
C ASP A 15 10.76 6.29 1.86
N LEU A 16 11.34 5.41 1.05
CA LEU A 16 10.71 4.91 -0.17
C LEU A 16 9.42 4.15 0.15
N ALA A 17 9.47 3.24 1.11
CA ALA A 17 8.34 2.44 1.55
C ALA A 17 7.19 3.29 2.07
N LEU A 18 7.49 4.34 2.85
CA LEU A 18 6.51 5.29 3.34
C LEU A 18 5.90 6.10 2.20
N THR A 19 6.72 6.61 1.27
CA THR A 19 6.25 7.40 0.12
C THR A 19 5.26 6.60 -0.74
N VAL A 20 5.62 5.36 -1.10
CA VAL A 20 4.75 4.46 -1.87
C VAL A 20 3.47 4.14 -1.10
N TRP A 21 3.60 3.90 0.20
CA TRP A 21 2.46 3.63 1.07
C TRP A 21 1.45 4.78 1.14
N GLU A 22 1.94 6.01 1.32
CA GLU A 22 1.12 7.21 1.35
C GLU A 22 0.37 7.38 0.03
N ILE A 23 1.08 7.26 -1.11
CA ILE A 23 0.48 7.33 -2.44
C ILE A 23 -0.64 6.30 -2.56
N GLY A 24 -0.33 5.01 -2.35
CA GLY A 24 -1.30 3.92 -2.49
C GLY A 24 -2.50 4.06 -1.54
N SER A 25 -2.29 4.57 -0.33
CA SER A 25 -3.35 4.77 0.66
C SER A 25 -4.38 5.81 0.21
N THR A 26 -3.99 6.80 -0.58
CA THR A 26 -4.92 7.79 -1.16
C THR A 26 -5.65 7.31 -2.42
N CYS A 27 -5.21 6.19 -3.01
CA CYS A 27 -5.74 5.73 -4.29
C CYS A 27 -7.02 4.90 -4.13
N ARG A 28 -7.89 5.01 -5.14
CA ARG A 28 -9.17 4.26 -5.20
C ARG A 28 -9.09 2.97 -6.03
N GLY A 29 -8.05 2.80 -6.83
CA GLY A 29 -7.85 1.63 -7.68
C GLY A 29 -6.40 1.47 -8.11
N PHE A 30 -6.08 0.29 -8.65
CA PHE A 30 -4.75 -0.05 -9.15
C PHE A 30 -4.24 0.96 -10.20
N VAL A 31 -5.06 1.27 -11.21
CA VAL A 31 -4.69 2.22 -12.28
C VAL A 31 -4.39 3.63 -11.73
N ASP A 32 -5.13 4.06 -10.70
CA ASP A 32 -4.89 5.34 -10.02
C ASP A 32 -3.55 5.33 -9.27
N MET A 33 -3.24 4.23 -8.57
CA MET A 33 -1.94 4.05 -7.91
C MET A 33 -0.79 4.01 -8.91
N GLU A 34 -0.92 3.27 -10.00
CA GLU A 34 0.09 3.16 -11.04
C GLU A 34 0.41 4.53 -11.64
N ASN A 35 -0.61 5.30 -12.03
CA ASN A 35 -0.43 6.65 -12.57
C ASN A 35 0.24 7.59 -11.56
N LYS A 36 -0.24 7.61 -10.30
CA LYS A 36 0.37 8.47 -9.28
C LYS A 36 1.81 8.10 -8.95
N LEU A 37 2.14 6.80 -8.92
CA LEU A 37 3.52 6.37 -8.74
C LEU A 37 4.40 6.87 -9.90
N ARG A 38 3.94 6.72 -11.14
CA ARG A 38 4.67 7.22 -12.33
C ARG A 38 4.85 8.74 -12.33
N GLU A 39 3.88 9.50 -11.84
CA GLU A 39 3.93 10.97 -11.76
C GLU A 39 4.73 11.49 -10.55
N SER A 40 4.90 10.66 -9.52
CA SER A 40 5.61 11.03 -8.29
C SER A 40 7.13 11.02 -8.44
N SER A 41 7.82 11.49 -7.39
CA SER A 41 9.29 11.43 -7.29
C SER A 41 9.86 10.02 -7.32
N VAL A 42 9.05 8.99 -7.06
CA VAL A 42 9.49 7.58 -7.12
C VAL A 42 9.21 6.95 -8.49
N GLY A 43 8.53 7.66 -9.40
CA GLY A 43 8.26 7.18 -10.77
C GLY A 43 9.52 6.97 -11.60
N VAL A 44 10.61 7.67 -11.26
CA VAL A 44 11.95 7.50 -11.85
C VAL A 44 12.50 6.08 -11.69
N PHE A 45 12.09 5.35 -10.64
CA PHE A 45 12.52 3.97 -10.46
C PHE A 45 11.93 3.02 -11.50
N GLY A 46 10.83 3.40 -12.17
CA GLY A 46 10.22 2.59 -13.23
C GLY A 46 9.79 1.21 -12.74
N PHE A 47 9.08 1.14 -11.60
CA PHE A 47 8.62 -0.11 -11.01
C PHE A 47 7.87 -0.98 -12.04
N PRO A 48 8.17 -2.30 -12.12
CA PRO A 48 7.43 -3.20 -12.99
C PRO A 48 5.98 -3.36 -12.51
N ASP A 49 5.07 -3.60 -13.45
CA ASP A 49 3.62 -3.67 -13.17
C ASP A 49 3.29 -4.77 -12.13
N GLU A 50 4.03 -5.89 -12.13
CA GLU A 50 3.90 -6.97 -11.13
C GLU A 50 4.19 -6.46 -9.71
N LEU A 51 5.28 -5.70 -9.55
CA LEU A 51 5.64 -5.12 -8.26
C LEU A 51 4.58 -4.10 -7.82
N VAL A 52 4.11 -3.24 -8.73
CA VAL A 52 3.04 -2.28 -8.43
C VAL A 52 1.75 -3.00 -8.00
N PHE A 53 1.45 -4.16 -8.61
CA PHE A 53 0.30 -4.98 -8.25
C PHE A 53 0.41 -5.53 -6.83
N ASP A 54 1.60 -6.03 -6.45
CA ASP A 54 1.83 -6.52 -5.10
C ASP A 54 1.81 -5.39 -4.06
N MET A 55 2.41 -4.24 -4.37
CA MET A 55 2.31 -3.05 -3.52
C MET A 55 0.84 -2.66 -3.28
N TRP A 56 0.02 -2.65 -4.33
CA TRP A 56 -1.41 -2.36 -4.23
C TRP A 56 -2.15 -3.40 -3.39
N GLY A 57 -1.85 -4.69 -3.58
CA GLY A 57 -2.41 -5.78 -2.80
C GLY A 57 -2.15 -5.61 -1.29
N ILE A 58 -0.91 -5.24 -0.93
CA ILE A 58 -0.54 -4.96 0.47
C ILE A 58 -1.38 -3.80 1.02
N VAL A 59 -1.45 -2.67 0.31
CA VAL A 59 -2.23 -1.50 0.76
C VAL A 59 -3.71 -1.86 0.97
N GLN A 60 -4.31 -2.62 0.05
CA GLN A 60 -5.70 -3.06 0.16
C GLN A 60 -5.93 -4.00 1.34
N ASP A 61 -5.04 -4.96 1.56
CA ASP A 61 -5.14 -5.90 2.69
C ASP A 61 -5.12 -5.15 4.03
N PHE A 62 -4.22 -4.18 4.18
CA PHE A 62 -4.18 -3.35 5.39
C PHE A 62 -5.42 -2.47 5.56
N LYS A 63 -5.93 -1.83 4.51
CA LYS A 63 -7.19 -1.07 4.57
C LYS A 63 -8.34 -1.95 5.06
N LYS A 64 -8.43 -3.17 4.53
CA LYS A 64 -9.45 -4.15 4.93
C LYS A 64 -9.27 -4.60 6.39
N LYS A 65 -8.04 -4.83 6.85
CA LYS A 65 -7.76 -5.16 8.26
C LYS A 65 -8.24 -4.05 9.21
N LEU A 66 -7.96 -2.78 8.89
CA LEU A 66 -8.43 -1.64 9.68
C LEU A 66 -9.97 -1.56 9.76
N GLU A 67 -10.67 -1.84 8.66
CA GLU A 67 -12.14 -1.89 8.65
C GLU A 67 -12.74 -3.05 9.45
N VAL A 68 -12.01 -4.16 9.58
CA VAL A 68 -12.42 -5.33 10.36
C VAL A 68 -12.17 -5.09 11.85
N GLU A 69 -11.00 -4.55 12.22
CA GLU A 69 -10.66 -4.24 13.61
C GLU A 69 -11.52 -3.10 14.18
N GLY A 70 -11.85 -2.09 13.37
CA GLY A 70 -12.75 -1.01 13.75
C GLY A 70 -14.20 -1.46 14.05
N ARG A 71 -14.60 -2.65 13.58
CA ARG A 71 -15.92 -3.24 13.84
C ARG A 71 -16.00 -4.09 15.11
N GLN A 72 -14.87 -4.34 15.80
CA GLN A 72 -14.84 -5.21 16.98
C GLN A 72 -15.05 -4.49 18.32
N ILE A 73 -15.29 -3.17 18.31
CA ILE A 73 -15.62 -2.35 19.48
C ILE A 73 -17.12 -1.99 19.51
N GLU A 74 -17.98 -3.00 19.59
CA GLU A 74 -19.31 -2.83 20.19
C GLU A 74 -19.34 -3.66 21.48
N PRO A 75 -19.34 -3.04 22.68
CA PRO A 75 -19.74 -3.78 23.86
C PRO A 75 -21.23 -4.10 23.67
N SER A 76 -21.51 -5.39 23.52
CA SER A 76 -22.83 -5.97 23.74
C SER A 76 -23.26 -5.68 25.19
N GLY A 77 -23.70 -4.46 25.45
CA GLY A 77 -24.40 -4.04 26.65
C GLY A 77 -25.87 -4.40 26.47
N GLY A 78 -26.19 -5.65 26.79
CA GLY A 78 -27.56 -6.15 26.84
C GLY A 78 -28.45 -5.34 27.79
N PHE A 79 -29.73 -5.40 27.46
CA PHE A 79 -30.89 -4.88 28.18
C PHE A 79 -30.86 -5.10 29.70
#